data_AF-A0A538UAR9-F1
#
_entry.id   AF-A0A538UAR9-F1
#
_cell.length_a   1.000
_cell.length_b   1.000
_cell.length_c   1.000
_cell.angle_alpha   90.00
_cell.angle_beta   90.00
_cell.angle_gamma   90.00
#
_symmetry.space_group_name_H-M   'P 1'
#
loop_
_entity.id
_entity.type
_entity.pdbx_description
1 polymer ?
#
loop_
_entity_poly.entity_id
_entity_poly.type
_entity_poly.pdbx_seq_one_letter_code
_entity_poly.pdbx_strand_id
1 'polypeptide(L)'
;MSPILIAGLWRQRLASPLRVALAALWVLGPALLMGSVHNLGLTALGDGFPITLIFGVGMIGQDVSSGVLQLVFARPVRRWEYVLSRWAAVALGASALSLIQVALGVALAAARHGAPETSSVAWFLLGREFEIFGLAGSMALFSSAMGGVGDVLVYVLLQVGTGLLQMIGQFRQSEFMLGLAREAGALVSPRIEVAQFMAGSPSWFAIATYASNLVLCLCVAVWLIDRKELSYASG
;
A
#
# COMPACT_ATOMS: atom_id res chain seq x y z
N MET A 1 3.33 -10.75 -15.96
CA MET A 1 4.07 -10.36 -14.74
C MET A 1 5.29 -11.25 -14.61
N SER A 2 6.46 -10.70 -14.31
CA SER A 2 7.71 -11.46 -14.28
C SER A 2 8.10 -11.81 -12.84
N PRO A 3 8.22 -13.11 -12.49
CA PRO A 3 8.61 -13.52 -11.13
C PRO A 3 10.03 -13.07 -10.77
N ILE A 4 10.91 -12.93 -11.77
CA ILE A 4 12.29 -12.47 -11.59
C ILE A 4 12.32 -11.01 -11.12
N LEU A 5 11.45 -10.16 -11.66
CA LEU A 5 11.36 -8.75 -11.23
C LEU A 5 10.81 -8.64 -9.81
N ILE A 6 9.85 -9.49 -9.45
CA ILE A 6 9.29 -9.55 -8.09
C ILE A 6 10.36 -9.97 -7.08
N ALA A 7 11.02 -11.11 -7.33
CA ALA A 7 12.10 -11.60 -6.47
C ALA A 7 13.27 -10.61 -6.38
N GLY A 8 13.59 -9.94 -7.49
CA GLY A 8 14.59 -8.88 -7.55
C GLY A 8 14.26 -7.71 -6.61
N LEU A 9 13.01 -7.24 -6.61
CA LEU A 9 12.55 -6.21 -5.67
C LEU A 9 12.72 -6.67 -4.23
N TRP A 10 12.22 -7.86 -3.89
CA TRP A 10 12.28 -8.38 -2.52
C TRP A 10 13.72 -8.49 -2.02
N ARG A 11 14.62 -9.04 -2.83
CA ARG A 11 16.05 -9.12 -2.48
C ARG A 11 16.63 -7.75 -2.21
N GLN A 12 16.32 -6.76 -3.05
CA GLN A 12 16.78 -5.38 -2.86
C GLN A 12 16.20 -4.73 -1.59
N ARG A 13 14.93 -5.00 -1.25
CA ARG A 13 14.31 -4.47 -0.02
C ARG A 13 14.88 -5.11 1.24
N LEU A 14 15.02 -6.44 1.24
CA LEU A 14 15.51 -7.22 2.37
C LEU A 14 17.01 -7.07 2.59
N ALA A 15 17.77 -6.64 1.58
CA ALA A 15 19.19 -6.32 1.74
C ALA A 15 19.43 -5.04 2.56
N SER A 16 18.42 -4.18 2.73
CA SER A 16 18.55 -2.95 3.52
C SER A 16 18.30 -3.24 5.01
N PRO A 17 19.32 -3.11 5.89
CA PRO A 17 19.16 -3.41 7.31
C PRO A 17 18.12 -2.50 7.98
N LEU A 18 18.03 -1.24 7.55
CA LEU A 18 17.01 -0.30 8.02
C LEU A 18 15.59 -0.80 7.71
N ARG A 19 15.35 -1.28 6.48
CA ARG A 19 14.02 -1.78 6.09
C ARG A 19 13.65 -3.05 6.84
N VAL A 20 14.61 -3.95 7.05
CA VAL A 20 14.40 -5.17 7.84
C VAL A 20 14.11 -4.81 9.30
N ALA A 21 14.84 -3.88 9.90
CA ALA A 21 14.58 -3.41 11.25
C ALA A 21 13.21 -2.76 11.38
N LEU A 22 12.81 -1.91 10.43
CA LEU A 22 11.47 -1.31 10.39
C LEU A 22 10.37 -2.36 10.20
N ALA A 23 10.58 -3.35 9.33
CA ALA A 23 9.65 -4.45 9.13
C ALA A 23 9.50 -5.28 10.41
N ALA A 24 10.61 -5.62 11.06
CA ALA A 24 10.59 -6.34 12.33
C ALA A 24 9.88 -5.52 13.41
N LEU A 25 10.14 -4.22 13.51
CA LEU A 25 9.48 -3.32 14.47
C LEU A 25 7.97 -3.29 14.24
N TRP A 26 7.54 -3.08 12.99
CA TRP A 26 6.12 -2.97 12.64
C TRP A 26 5.37 -4.30 12.69
N VAL A 27 6.04 -5.43 12.49
CA VAL A 27 5.42 -6.76 12.66
C VAL A 27 5.37 -7.14 14.14
N LEU A 28 6.49 -7.03 14.85
CA LEU A 28 6.59 -7.53 16.23
C LEU A 28 5.92 -6.58 17.24
N GLY A 29 6.10 -5.26 17.11
CA GLY A 29 5.60 -4.29 18.09
C GLY A 29 4.09 -4.38 18.31
N PRO A 30 3.25 -4.19 17.26
CA PRO A 30 1.80 -4.31 17.36
C PRO A 30 1.33 -5.70 17.81
N ALA A 31 1.97 -6.78 17.34
CA ALA A 31 1.64 -8.15 17.76
C ALA A 31 1.92 -8.38 19.26
N LEU A 32 3.05 -7.87 19.76
CA LEU A 32 3.40 -7.92 21.19
C LEU A 32 2.46 -7.07 22.03
N LEU A 33 2.06 -5.89 21.54
CA LEU A 33 1.07 -5.03 22.20
C LEU A 33 -0.27 -5.74 22.33
N MET A 34 -0.78 -6.32 21.23
CA MET A 34 -2.01 -7.11 21.22
C MET A 34 -1.96 -8.27 22.21
N GLY A 35 -0.81 -8.97 22.29
CA GLY A 35 -0.63 -10.07 23.23
C GLY A 35 -0.41 -9.64 24.68
N SER A 36 0.01 -8.40 24.96
CA SER A 36 0.39 -7.97 26.31
C SER A 36 -0.68 -7.16 27.04
N VAL A 37 -1.56 -6.50 26.30
CA VAL A 37 -2.60 -5.65 26.88
C VAL A 37 -3.96 -6.29 26.67
N HIS A 38 -4.69 -6.52 27.76
CA HIS A 38 -6.05 -7.04 27.71
C HIS A 38 -6.98 -6.11 26.95
N ASN A 39 -7.93 -6.70 26.21
CA ASN A 39 -9.04 -6.02 25.55
C ASN A 39 -8.67 -5.01 24.45
N LEU A 40 -7.44 -4.98 23.94
CA LEU A 40 -7.14 -4.17 22.75
C LEU A 40 -7.78 -4.77 21.48
N GLY A 41 -7.83 -6.10 21.37
CA GLY A 41 -8.33 -6.78 20.18
C GLY A 41 -7.46 -6.55 18.93
N LEU A 42 -8.06 -6.73 17.75
CA LEU A 42 -7.35 -6.66 16.46
C LEU A 42 -6.91 -5.23 16.07
N THR A 43 -7.51 -4.19 16.66
CA THR A 43 -7.16 -2.79 16.39
C THR A 43 -5.74 -2.46 16.84
N ALA A 44 -5.18 -3.21 17.79
CA ALA A 44 -3.78 -3.11 18.20
C ALA A 44 -2.79 -3.33 17.05
N LEU A 45 -3.17 -4.13 16.05
CA LEU A 45 -2.32 -4.46 14.90
C LEU A 45 -2.20 -3.30 13.90
N GLY A 46 -3.00 -2.25 14.07
CA GLY A 46 -3.02 -1.08 13.19
C GLY A 46 -3.49 -1.39 11.77
N ASP A 47 -3.17 -0.48 10.86
CA ASP A 47 -3.49 -0.55 9.44
C ASP A 47 -2.36 -1.20 8.61
N GLY A 48 -2.62 -1.45 7.33
CA GLY A 48 -1.64 -2.04 6.39
C GLY A 48 -0.59 -1.04 5.88
N PHE A 49 -0.74 0.24 6.21
CA PHE A 49 0.01 1.32 5.60
C PHE A 49 1.53 1.28 5.86
N PRO A 50 2.04 1.18 7.10
CA PRO A 50 3.48 1.17 7.36
C PRO A 50 4.20 0.01 6.68
N ILE A 51 3.58 -1.17 6.68
CA ILE A 51 4.13 -2.38 6.04
C ILE A 51 4.20 -2.19 4.52
N THR A 52 3.16 -1.60 3.93
CA THR A 52 3.12 -1.31 2.50
C THR A 52 4.19 -0.30 2.09
N LEU A 53 4.42 0.75 2.90
CA LEU A 53 5.48 1.73 2.63
C LEU A 53 6.87 1.09 2.62
N ILE A 54 7.19 0.18 3.55
CA ILE A 54 8.53 -0.44 3.62
C ILE A 54 8.95 -1.06 2.28
N PHE A 55 7.99 -1.65 1.55
CA PHE A 55 8.21 -2.21 0.22
C PHE A 55 7.98 -1.20 -0.91
N GLY A 56 6.95 -0.36 -0.77
CA GLY A 56 6.46 0.59 -1.78
C GLY A 56 7.38 1.76 -2.06
N VAL A 57 8.06 2.28 -1.04
CA VAL A 57 8.81 3.53 -1.15
C VAL A 57 9.96 3.44 -2.16
N GLY A 58 9.88 4.25 -3.19
CA GLY A 58 10.82 4.30 -4.30
C GLY A 58 10.85 3.02 -5.12
N MET A 59 9.75 2.27 -5.22
CA MET A 59 9.75 0.99 -5.95
C MET A 59 9.99 1.11 -7.45
N ILE A 60 9.69 2.27 -8.03
CA ILE A 60 10.02 2.60 -9.42
C ILE A 60 10.99 3.78 -9.46
N GLY A 61 10.79 4.77 -8.58
CA GLY A 61 11.65 5.95 -8.49
C GLY A 61 13.13 5.62 -8.28
N GLN A 62 13.47 4.59 -7.49
CA GLN A 62 14.88 4.21 -7.27
C GLN A 62 15.52 3.61 -8.53
N ASP A 63 14.77 2.85 -9.33
CA ASP A 63 15.29 2.28 -10.59
C ASP A 63 15.54 3.36 -11.64
N VAL A 64 14.70 4.39 -11.66
CA VAL A 64 14.88 5.57 -12.51
C VAL A 64 16.13 6.32 -12.07
N SER A 65 16.26 6.63 -10.78
CA SER A 65 17.39 7.41 -10.26
C SER A 65 18.73 6.68 -10.30
N SER A 66 18.74 5.35 -10.28
CA SER A 66 19.95 4.54 -10.35
C SER A 66 20.34 4.12 -11.77
N GLY A 67 19.54 4.46 -12.79
CA GLY A 67 19.76 4.02 -14.17
C GLY A 67 19.45 2.55 -14.43
N VAL A 68 19.10 1.76 -13.40
CA VAL A 68 18.74 0.34 -13.53
C VAL A 68 17.58 0.13 -14.49
N LEU A 69 16.67 1.10 -14.59
CA LEU A 69 15.54 1.02 -15.50
C LEU A 69 15.95 0.84 -16.97
N GLN A 70 17.07 1.43 -17.39
CA GLN A 70 17.61 1.27 -18.74
C GLN A 70 18.08 -0.17 -18.99
N LEU A 71 18.74 -0.78 -18.01
CA LEU A 71 19.20 -2.17 -18.08
C LEU A 71 18.03 -3.16 -18.11
N VAL A 72 16.94 -2.85 -17.39
CA VAL A 72 15.72 -3.67 -17.40
C VAL A 72 15.06 -3.64 -18.78
N PHE A 73 14.97 -2.47 -19.40
CA PHE A 73 14.35 -2.30 -20.72
C PHE A 73 15.27 -2.62 -21.91
N ALA A 74 16.56 -2.88 -21.68
CA ALA A 74 17.42 -3.52 -22.67
C ALA A 74 17.00 -4.98 -22.94
N ARG A 75 16.21 -5.59 -22.05
CA ARG A 75 15.56 -6.90 -22.23
C ARG A 75 14.15 -6.70 -22.78
N PRO A 76 13.55 -7.71 -23.43
CA PRO A 76 12.21 -7.62 -24.01
C PRO A 76 11.11 -7.68 -22.92
N VAL A 77 11.09 -6.69 -22.02
CA VAL A 77 10.10 -6.51 -20.96
C VAL A 77 9.23 -5.32 -21.34
N ARG A 78 7.91 -5.51 -21.41
CA ARG A 78 7.00 -4.40 -21.70
C ARG A 78 6.88 -3.47 -20.49
N ARG A 79 6.70 -2.17 -20.71
CA ARG A 79 6.61 -1.16 -19.63
C ARG A 79 5.45 -1.44 -18.67
N TRP A 80 4.30 -1.86 -19.19
CA TRP A 80 3.17 -2.28 -18.35
C TRP A 80 3.46 -3.54 -17.52
N GLU A 81 4.20 -4.51 -18.08
CA GLU A 81 4.62 -5.71 -17.35
C GLU A 81 5.54 -5.36 -16.19
N TYR A 82 6.43 -4.39 -16.40
CA TYR A 82 7.31 -3.86 -15.37
C TYR A 82 6.51 -3.22 -14.22
N VAL A 83 5.59 -2.29 -14.53
CA VAL A 83 4.78 -1.61 -13.50
C VAL A 83 3.92 -2.61 -12.72
N LEU A 84 3.24 -3.54 -13.40
CA LEU A 84 2.44 -4.56 -12.73
C LEU A 84 3.29 -5.51 -11.88
N SER A 85 4.50 -5.83 -12.32
CA SER A 85 5.43 -6.66 -11.52
C SER A 85 5.90 -5.92 -10.28
N ARG A 86 6.16 -4.60 -10.36
CA ARG A 86 6.53 -3.77 -9.21
C ARG A 86 5.38 -3.63 -8.21
N TRP A 87 4.18 -3.30 -8.70
CA TRP A 87 2.96 -3.26 -7.88
C TRP A 87 2.73 -4.58 -7.12
N ALA A 88 2.76 -5.71 -7.83
CA ALA A 88 2.52 -6.99 -7.19
C ALA A 88 3.65 -7.43 -6.26
N ALA A 89 4.90 -7.08 -6.55
CA ALA A 89 5.99 -7.33 -5.61
C ALA A 89 5.75 -6.63 -4.28
N VAL A 90 5.27 -5.38 -4.31
CA VAL A 90 4.96 -4.63 -3.09
C VAL A 90 3.72 -5.21 -2.40
N ALA A 91 2.64 -5.43 -3.14
CA ALA A 91 1.40 -5.97 -2.59
C ALA A 91 1.62 -7.35 -1.93
N LEU A 92 2.28 -8.28 -2.61
CA LEU A 92 2.55 -9.63 -2.10
C LEU A 92 3.56 -9.62 -0.93
N GLY A 93 4.60 -8.77 -1.01
CA GLY A 93 5.58 -8.66 0.07
C GLY A 93 4.97 -8.09 1.35
N ALA A 94 4.16 -7.05 1.22
CA ALA A 94 3.44 -6.45 2.34
C ALA A 94 2.34 -7.37 2.89
N SER A 95 1.60 -8.05 2.00
CA SER A 95 0.61 -9.08 2.36
C SER A 95 1.24 -10.21 3.19
N ALA A 96 2.40 -10.72 2.79
CA ALA A 96 3.09 -11.76 3.56
C ALA A 96 3.45 -11.28 4.98
N LEU A 97 3.96 -10.06 5.13
CA LEU A 97 4.25 -9.50 6.45
C LEU A 97 2.99 -9.22 7.28
N SER A 98 1.91 -8.77 6.63
CA SER A 98 0.58 -8.57 7.24
C SER A 98 0.05 -9.89 7.82
N LEU A 99 0.08 -10.97 7.03
CA LEU A 99 -0.33 -12.31 7.46
C LEU A 99 0.52 -12.81 8.63
N ILE A 100 1.84 -12.61 8.58
CA ILE A 100 2.75 -12.98 9.70
C ILE A 100 2.40 -12.18 10.95
N GLN A 101 2.19 -10.86 10.84
CA GLN A 101 1.84 -10.00 11.97
C GLN A 101 0.52 -10.43 12.62
N VAL A 102 -0.51 -10.69 11.82
CA VAL A 102 -1.81 -11.14 12.33
C VAL A 102 -1.70 -12.52 12.96
N ALA A 103 -1.01 -13.46 12.32
CA ALA A 103 -0.78 -14.79 12.87
C ALA A 103 -0.06 -14.73 14.24
N LEU A 104 0.99 -13.91 14.34
CA LEU A 104 1.70 -13.70 15.60
C LEU A 104 0.82 -13.04 16.66
N GLY A 105 0.07 -11.98 16.32
CA GLY A 105 -0.82 -11.29 17.26
C GLY A 105 -1.92 -12.20 17.80
N VAL A 106 -2.56 -12.97 16.91
CA VAL A 106 -3.59 -13.96 17.28
C VAL A 106 -3.00 -15.07 18.15
N ALA A 107 -1.83 -15.60 17.81
CA ALA A 107 -1.18 -16.65 18.61
C ALA A 107 -0.80 -16.15 20.02
N LEU A 108 -0.26 -14.94 20.13
CA LEU A 108 0.10 -14.33 21.41
C LEU A 108 -1.14 -14.00 22.27
N ALA A 109 -2.20 -13.48 21.66
CA ALA A 109 -3.47 -13.22 22.35
C ALA A 109 -4.11 -14.53 22.84
N ALA A 110 -4.16 -15.56 21.98
CA ALA A 110 -4.68 -16.88 22.31
C ALA A 110 -3.93 -17.53 23.49
N ALA A 111 -2.60 -17.36 23.53
CA ALA A 111 -1.77 -17.91 24.61
C ALA A 111 -1.97 -17.24 25.97
N ARG A 112 -2.49 -16.01 26.01
CA ARG A 112 -2.53 -15.20 27.25
C ARG A 112 -3.94 -14.90 27.74
N HIS A 113 -4.83 -14.47 26.85
CA HIS A 113 -6.10 -13.84 27.22
C HIS A 113 -7.30 -14.39 26.43
N GLY A 114 -7.09 -15.38 25.55
CA GLY A 114 -8.11 -16.02 24.73
C GLY A 114 -8.00 -15.65 23.26
N ALA A 115 -8.40 -16.58 22.39
CA ALA A 115 -8.32 -16.39 20.95
C ALA A 115 -9.45 -15.44 20.47
N PRO A 116 -9.15 -14.45 19.61
CA PRO A 116 -10.18 -13.65 18.97
C PRO A 116 -11.07 -14.51 18.07
N GLU A 117 -12.32 -14.07 17.88
CA GLU A 117 -13.27 -14.76 17.02
C GLU A 117 -12.74 -14.89 15.58
N THR A 118 -12.80 -16.10 15.02
CA THR A 118 -12.24 -16.40 13.69
C THR A 118 -12.87 -15.55 12.59
N SER A 119 -14.17 -15.26 12.69
CA SER A 119 -14.88 -14.38 11.75
C SER A 119 -14.30 -12.97 11.76
N SER A 120 -14.05 -12.41 12.95
CA SER A 120 -13.45 -11.09 13.14
C SER A 120 -12.03 -11.02 12.56
N VAL A 121 -11.23 -12.07 12.77
CA VAL A 121 -9.88 -12.16 12.18
C VAL A 121 -9.95 -12.20 10.65
N ALA A 122 -10.86 -12.99 10.08
CA ALA A 122 -11.02 -13.11 8.64
C ALA A 122 -11.43 -11.79 7.99
N TRP A 123 -12.39 -11.06 8.58
CA TRP A 123 -12.83 -9.75 8.07
C TRP A 123 -11.76 -8.68 8.22
N PHE A 124 -11.04 -8.67 9.34
CA PHE A 124 -9.90 -7.79 9.54
C PHE A 124 -8.82 -8.02 8.48
N LEU A 125 -8.44 -9.28 8.25
CA LEU A 125 -7.49 -9.66 7.22
C LEU A 125 -7.95 -9.21 5.84
N LEU A 126 -9.20 -9.53 5.48
CA LEU A 126 -9.73 -9.17 4.17
C LEU A 126 -9.68 -7.66 3.93
N GLY A 127 -10.09 -6.84 4.91
CA GLY A 127 -10.01 -5.37 4.81
C GLY A 127 -8.58 -4.86 4.69
N ARG A 128 -7.67 -5.44 5.49
CA ARG A 128 -6.25 -5.09 5.49
C ARG A 128 -5.57 -5.45 4.17
N GLU A 129 -5.88 -6.60 3.59
CA GLU A 129 -5.32 -7.00 2.30
C GLU A 129 -5.82 -6.10 1.16
N PHE A 130 -7.11 -5.72 1.13
CA PHE A 130 -7.58 -4.72 0.16
C PHE A 130 -6.85 -3.38 0.33
N GLU A 131 -6.65 -2.92 1.58
CA GLU A 131 -5.89 -1.72 1.86
C GLU A 131 -4.46 -1.81 1.30
N ILE A 132 -3.74 -2.91 1.56
CA ILE A 132 -2.36 -3.14 1.09
C ILE A 132 -2.28 -3.10 -0.44
N PHE A 133 -3.16 -3.84 -1.13
CA PHE A 133 -3.15 -3.89 -2.60
C PHE A 133 -3.48 -2.54 -3.22
N GLY A 134 -4.40 -1.80 -2.60
CA GLY A 134 -4.80 -0.47 -3.02
C GLY A 134 -3.66 0.53 -2.84
N LEU A 135 -3.09 0.60 -1.64
CA LEU A 135 -1.95 1.46 -1.31
C LEU A 135 -0.74 1.16 -2.19
N ALA A 136 -0.45 -0.11 -2.49
CA ALA A 136 0.60 -0.49 -3.43
C ALA A 136 0.34 0.11 -4.83
N GLY A 137 -0.93 0.20 -5.26
CA GLY A 137 -1.33 0.84 -6.51
C GLY A 137 -1.08 2.35 -6.50
N SER A 138 -1.48 3.04 -5.44
CA SER A 138 -1.21 4.48 -5.26
C SER A 138 0.30 4.76 -5.19
N MET A 139 1.08 3.90 -4.51
CA MET A 139 2.53 3.99 -4.52
C MET A 139 3.12 3.77 -5.92
N ALA A 140 2.54 2.91 -6.76
CA ALA A 140 2.98 2.73 -8.14
C ALA A 140 2.84 3.99 -8.96
N LEU A 141 1.71 4.67 -8.80
CA LEU A 141 1.47 5.97 -9.40
C LEU A 141 2.51 7.00 -8.95
N PHE A 142 2.68 7.21 -7.65
CA PHE A 142 3.58 8.25 -7.13
C PHE A 142 5.06 7.96 -7.45
N SER A 143 5.48 6.69 -7.35
CA SER A 143 6.84 6.27 -7.70
C SER A 143 7.11 6.33 -9.20
N SER A 144 6.06 6.31 -10.04
CA SER A 144 6.19 6.56 -11.48
C SER A 144 6.28 8.05 -11.80
N ALA A 145 5.57 8.90 -11.04
CA ALA A 145 5.59 10.34 -11.24
C ALA A 145 6.90 11.00 -10.78
N MET A 146 7.47 10.58 -9.66
CA MET A 146 8.69 11.16 -9.09
C MET A 146 9.84 10.16 -9.01
N GLY A 147 11.07 10.64 -9.21
CA GLY A 147 12.29 9.86 -9.00
C GLY A 147 12.62 9.68 -7.51
N GLY A 148 13.38 8.63 -7.18
CA GLY A 148 13.88 8.39 -5.83
C GLY A 148 12.78 8.13 -4.78
N VAL A 149 12.91 8.82 -3.64
CA VAL A 149 11.99 8.76 -2.47
C VAL A 149 10.96 9.91 -2.50
N GLY A 150 10.88 10.64 -3.62
CA GLY A 150 9.92 11.76 -3.77
C GLY A 150 8.46 11.30 -3.75
N ASP A 151 8.20 10.02 -3.97
CA ASP A 151 6.86 9.42 -3.89
C ASP A 151 6.24 9.50 -2.49
N VAL A 152 7.04 9.35 -1.44
CA VAL A 152 6.59 9.55 -0.05
C VAL A 152 6.18 10.99 0.18
N LEU A 153 6.96 11.96 -0.33
CA LEU A 153 6.64 13.37 -0.17
C LEU A 153 5.32 13.71 -0.86
N VAL A 154 5.11 13.22 -2.08
CA VAL A 154 3.83 13.40 -2.80
C VAL A 154 2.68 12.78 -2.01
N TYR A 155 2.85 11.56 -1.51
CA TYR A 155 1.83 10.90 -0.70
C TYR A 155 1.47 11.72 0.54
N VAL A 156 2.46 12.18 1.29
CA VAL A 156 2.25 12.98 2.51
C VAL A 156 1.57 14.31 2.18
N LEU A 157 2.02 15.01 1.14
CA LEU A 157 1.41 16.26 0.71
C LEU A 157 -0.03 16.07 0.27
N LEU A 158 -0.34 14.98 -0.44
CA LEU A 158 -1.70 14.66 -0.84
C LEU A 158 -2.57 14.33 0.38
N GLN A 159 -2.06 13.55 1.33
CA GLN A 159 -2.80 13.25 2.57
C GLN A 159 -3.11 14.52 3.38
N VAL A 160 -2.11 15.40 3.55
CA VAL A 160 -2.30 16.69 4.22
C VAL A 160 -3.30 17.54 3.43
N GLY A 161 -3.17 17.59 2.10
CA GLY A 161 -4.08 18.32 1.22
C GLY A 161 -5.52 17.84 1.32
N THR A 162 -5.75 16.52 1.34
CA THR A 162 -7.08 15.94 1.52
C THR A 162 -7.67 16.24 2.90
N GLY A 163 -6.83 16.21 3.95
CA GLY A 163 -7.25 16.60 5.30
C GLY A 163 -7.65 18.07 5.39
N LEU A 164 -6.87 18.97 4.76
CA LEU A 164 -7.19 20.40 4.69
C LEU A 164 -8.48 20.66 3.89
N LEU A 165 -8.66 19.98 2.75
CA LEU A 165 -9.90 20.08 1.97
C LEU A 165 -11.11 19.61 2.77
N GLN A 166 -10.99 18.50 3.51
CA GLN A 166 -12.05 18.01 4.37
C GLN A 166 -12.39 19.01 5.48
N MET A 167 -11.36 19.57 6.12
CA MET A 167 -11.51 20.58 7.17
C MET A 167 -12.21 21.84 6.63
N ILE A 168 -11.78 22.38 5.48
CA ILE A 168 -12.41 23.54 4.85
C ILE A 168 -13.86 23.23 4.45
N GLY A 169 -14.11 22.02 3.92
CA GLY A 169 -15.45 21.57 3.56
C GLY A 169 -16.41 21.52 4.77
N GLN A 170 -15.91 21.06 5.92
CA GLN A 170 -16.66 21.06 7.18
C GLN A 170 -16.94 22.49 7.67
N PHE A 171 -15.92 23.36 7.68
CA PHE A 171 -16.08 24.75 8.11
C PHE A 171 -17.04 25.55 7.22
N ARG A 172 -17.03 25.30 5.91
CA ARG A 172 -17.91 25.96 4.94
C ARG A 172 -19.25 25.24 4.73
N GLN A 173 -19.48 24.11 5.40
CA GLN A 173 -20.64 23.24 5.17
C GLN A 173 -20.89 22.95 3.69
N SER A 174 -19.81 22.81 2.91
CA SER A 174 -19.88 22.61 1.46
C SER A 174 -19.80 21.14 1.12
N GLU A 175 -20.92 20.55 0.72
CA GLU A 175 -20.99 19.15 0.27
C GLU A 175 -20.04 18.86 -0.89
N PHE A 176 -19.84 19.83 -1.78
CA PHE A 176 -18.91 19.70 -2.90
C PHE A 176 -17.46 19.51 -2.44
N MET A 177 -16.98 20.34 -1.51
CA MET A 177 -15.62 20.22 -0.97
C MET A 177 -15.43 18.92 -0.19
N LEU A 178 -16.45 18.52 0.57
CA LEU A 178 -16.45 17.23 1.28
C LEU A 178 -16.45 16.04 0.32
N GLY A 179 -17.14 16.15 -0.82
CA GLY A 179 -17.12 15.15 -1.89
C GLY A 179 -15.72 15.05 -2.51
N LEU A 180 -15.13 16.19 -2.91
CA LEU A 180 -13.77 16.21 -3.46
C LEU A 180 -12.74 15.64 -2.50
N ALA A 181 -12.81 15.99 -1.21
CA ALA A 181 -11.90 15.46 -0.20
C ALA A 181 -12.04 13.94 -0.04
N ARG A 182 -13.27 13.41 -0.09
CA ARG A 182 -13.55 11.97 -0.03
C ARG A 182 -13.00 11.24 -1.25
N GLU A 183 -13.24 11.74 -2.45
CA GLU A 183 -12.75 11.13 -3.70
C GLU A 183 -11.22 11.17 -3.78
N ALA A 184 -10.60 12.32 -3.47
CA ALA A 184 -9.15 12.46 -3.45
C ALA A 184 -8.52 11.56 -2.37
N GLY A 185 -9.13 11.48 -1.19
CA GLY A 185 -8.70 10.56 -0.13
C GLY A 185 -8.80 9.09 -0.55
N ALA A 186 -9.87 8.71 -1.25
CA ALA A 186 -10.08 7.35 -1.76
C ALA A 186 -9.09 6.95 -2.87
N LEU A 187 -8.49 7.91 -3.57
CA LEU A 187 -7.42 7.67 -4.54
C LEU A 187 -6.04 7.52 -3.87
N VAL A 188 -5.79 8.30 -2.82
CA VAL A 188 -4.52 8.29 -2.08
C VAL A 188 -4.41 7.09 -1.14
N SER A 189 -5.49 6.77 -0.42
CA SER A 189 -5.59 5.65 0.50
C SER A 189 -6.86 4.83 0.18
N PRO A 190 -6.84 4.06 -0.91
CA PRO A 190 -7.96 3.21 -1.30
C PRO A 190 -8.19 2.11 -0.25
N ARG A 191 -9.37 2.14 0.37
CA ARG A 191 -9.80 1.22 1.42
C ARG A 191 -11.22 0.75 1.16
N ILE A 192 -11.50 -0.51 1.50
CA ILE A 192 -12.86 -1.05 1.52
C ILE A 192 -13.27 -1.22 2.98
N GLU A 193 -14.37 -0.60 3.39
CA GLU A 193 -14.94 -0.81 4.73
C GLU A 193 -15.65 -2.16 4.79
N VAL A 194 -14.86 -3.21 4.98
CA VAL A 194 -15.33 -4.60 5.03
C VAL A 194 -16.37 -4.82 6.15
N ALA A 195 -16.34 -4.01 7.19
CA ALA A 195 -17.34 -4.03 8.26
C ALA A 195 -18.78 -3.84 7.74
N GLN A 196 -18.99 -3.09 6.65
CA GLN A 196 -20.32 -2.90 6.05
C GLN A 196 -20.89 -4.19 5.45
N PHE A 197 -20.02 -5.14 5.06
CA PHE A 197 -20.45 -6.44 4.56
C PHE A 197 -21.05 -7.31 5.67
N MET A 198 -20.56 -7.16 6.90
CA MET A 198 -21.14 -7.82 8.07
C MET A 198 -22.54 -7.31 8.40
N ALA A 199 -22.83 -6.04 8.08
CA ALA A 199 -24.15 -5.44 8.27
C ALA A 199 -25.19 -5.85 7.21
N GLY A 200 -24.80 -6.70 6.24
CA GLY A 200 -25.72 -7.23 5.22
C GLY A 200 -26.00 -6.29 4.04
N SER A 201 -25.30 -5.15 3.96
CA SER A 201 -25.42 -4.18 2.87
C SER A 201 -24.10 -4.01 2.10
N PRO A 202 -23.64 -5.04 1.35
CA PRO A 202 -22.44 -4.92 0.53
C PRO A 202 -22.64 -3.77 -0.48
N SER A 203 -21.90 -2.68 -0.30
CA SER A 203 -21.95 -1.55 -1.21
C SER A 203 -21.14 -1.91 -2.46
N TRP A 204 -21.81 -2.52 -3.45
CA TRP A 204 -21.23 -2.79 -4.78
C TRP A 204 -20.49 -1.57 -5.35
N PHE A 205 -21.03 -0.39 -5.07
CA PHE A 205 -20.39 0.89 -5.38
C PHE A 205 -18.99 1.02 -4.76
N ALA A 206 -18.78 0.68 -3.48
CA ALA A 206 -17.47 0.78 -2.85
C ALA A 206 -16.44 -0.18 -3.47
N ILE A 207 -16.87 -1.40 -3.83
CA ILE A 207 -16.00 -2.36 -4.54
C ILE A 207 -15.62 -1.80 -5.91
N ALA A 208 -16.61 -1.29 -6.67
CA ALA A 208 -16.40 -0.72 -7.98
C ALA A 208 -15.47 0.52 -7.92
N THR A 209 -15.66 1.41 -6.94
CA THR A 209 -14.80 2.58 -6.73
C THR A 209 -13.39 2.17 -6.37
N TYR A 210 -13.21 1.21 -5.44
CA TYR A 210 -11.90 0.68 -5.10
C TYR A 210 -11.18 0.10 -6.33
N ALA A 211 -11.85 -0.78 -7.07
CA ALA A 211 -11.28 -1.41 -8.26
C ALA A 211 -10.95 -0.37 -9.34
N SER A 212 -11.83 0.61 -9.55
CA SER A 212 -11.62 1.71 -10.50
C SER A 212 -10.41 2.56 -10.11
N ASN A 213 -10.27 2.92 -8.83
CA ASN A 213 -9.14 3.71 -8.34
C ASN A 213 -7.82 2.94 -8.48
N LEU A 214 -7.80 1.66 -8.11
CA LEU A 214 -6.62 0.81 -8.27
C LEU A 214 -6.20 0.71 -9.75
N VAL A 215 -7.16 0.41 -10.64
CA VAL A 215 -6.91 0.33 -12.08
C VAL A 215 -6.45 1.67 -12.63
N LEU A 216 -7.07 2.79 -12.22
CA LEU A 216 -6.69 4.13 -12.64
C LEU A 216 -5.25 4.45 -12.22
N CYS A 217 -4.88 4.20 -10.95
CA CYS A 217 -3.52 4.40 -10.47
C CYS A 217 -2.50 3.61 -11.29
N LEU A 218 -2.80 2.34 -11.59
CA LEU A 218 -1.92 1.49 -12.41
C LEU A 218 -1.85 1.96 -13.86
N CYS A 219 -2.97 2.30 -14.48
CA CYS A 219 -3.00 2.81 -15.86
C CYS A 219 -2.21 4.11 -16.00
N VAL A 220 -2.38 5.05 -15.07
CA VAL A 220 -1.62 6.31 -15.06
C VAL A 220 -0.14 6.05 -14.78
N ALA A 221 0.20 5.12 -13.89
CA ALA A 221 1.58 4.71 -13.65
C ALA A 221 2.24 4.15 -14.93
N VAL A 222 1.55 3.27 -15.65
CA VAL A 222 2.01 2.74 -16.95
C VAL A 222 2.22 3.86 -17.95
N TRP A 223 1.23 4.73 -18.12
CA TRP A 223 1.31 5.87 -19.04
C TRP A 223 2.48 6.83 -18.71
N LEU A 224 2.73 7.10 -17.43
CA LEU A 224 3.87 7.90 -16.99
C LEU A 224 5.19 7.23 -17.36
N ILE A 225 5.31 5.92 -17.12
CA ILE A 225 6.51 5.17 -17.49
C ILE A 225 6.68 5.10 -19.00
N ASP A 226 5.61 4.99 -19.79
CA ASP A 226 5.64 5.03 -21.26
C ASP A 226 6.18 6.35 -21.82
N ARG A 227 5.98 7.46 -21.10
CA ARG A 227 6.46 8.78 -21.51
C ARG A 227 7.87 9.12 -21.03
N LYS A 228 8.47 8.33 -20.13
CA LYS A 228 9.86 8.57 -19.72
C LYS A 228 10.79 8.26 -20.88
N GLU A 229 11.47 9.29 -21.37
CA GLU A 229 12.58 9.17 -22.31
C GLU A 229 13.78 8.60 -21.57
N LEU A 230 14.19 7.39 -21.95
CA LEU A 230 15.42 6.79 -21.45
C LEU A 230 16.54 7.33 -22.33
N SER A 231 17.18 8.43 -21.91
CA SER A 231 18.37 8.91 -22.61
C SER A 231 19.48 7.87 -22.45
N TYR A 232 19.80 7.18 -23.54
CA TYR A 232 20.86 6.19 -23.61
C TYR A 232 22.28 6.81 -23.60
N ALA A 233 22.38 8.14 -23.46
CA ALA A 233 23.60 8.89 -23.76
C ALA A 233 24.24 9.62 -22.56
N SER A 234 23.82 9.37 -21.32
CA SER A 234 24.46 9.96 -20.13
C SER A 234 25.20 8.89 -19.30
N GLY A 235 26.15 8.22 -19.94
CA GLY A 235 27.19 7.43 -19.28
C GLY A 235 28.41 8.29 -18.99
#